data_AF-A0A1W9RXI4-F1
#
_entry.id   AF-A0A1W9RXI4-F1
#
_cell.length_a   1.000
_cell.length_b   1.000
_cell.length_c   1.000
_cell.angle_alpha   90.00
_cell.angle_beta   90.00
_cell.angle_gamma   90.00
#
_symmetry.space_group_name_H-M   'P 1'
#
loop_
_entity.id
_entity.type
_entity.pdbx_description
1 polymer ?
#
loop_
_entity_poly.entity_id
_entity_poly.type
_entity_poly.pdbx_seq_one_letter_code
_entity_poly.pdbx_strand_id
1 'polypeptide(L)'
;YLLKSARSLEGAGAFAVVLEKVEANFAKVITDTLFIPTIGIGSGPFCDGQILVVNDILGMFDEFKPRFARQYDDFKSRIKDAASRFAKDVREGKFPEEKESFFEEKR
;
A
#
# COMPACT_ATOMS: atom_id res chain seq x y z
N TYR A 1 -22.13 18.07 2.65
CA TYR A 1 -21.84 17.64 1.26
C TYR A 1 -21.50 16.16 1.20
N LEU A 2 -20.44 15.69 1.88
CA LEU A 2 -19.96 14.29 1.80
C LEU A 2 -21.03 13.21 2.03
N LEU A 3 -21.85 13.31 3.09
CA LEU A 3 -22.93 12.34 3.34
C LEU A 3 -23.94 12.26 2.18
N LYS A 4 -24.28 13.42 1.59
CA LYS A 4 -25.16 13.48 0.42
C LYS A 4 -24.51 12.77 -0.76
N SER A 5 -23.23 13.04 -1.03
CA SER A 5 -22.48 12.38 -2.10
C SER A 5 -22.40 10.87 -1.92
N ALA A 6 -22.16 10.41 -0.69
CA ALA A 6 -22.10 8.98 -0.37
C ALA A 6 -23.45 8.28 -0.62
N ARG A 7 -24.57 8.89 -0.20
CA ARG A 7 -25.92 8.40 -0.52
C ARG A 7 -26.22 8.43 -2.02
N SER A 8 -25.72 9.42 -2.75
CA SER A 8 -25.87 9.47 -4.20
C SER A 8 -25.13 8.34 -4.91
N LEU A 9 -23.93 7.98 -4.45
CA LEU A 9 -23.19 6.82 -4.96
C LEU A 9 -23.92 5.51 -4.66
N GLU A 10 -24.43 5.34 -3.44
CA GLU A 10 -25.26 4.20 -3.06
C GLU A 10 -26.53 4.10 -3.94
N GLY A 11 -27.27 5.20 -4.10
CA GLY A 11 -28.46 5.24 -4.95
C GLY A 11 -28.18 4.97 -6.44
N ALA A 12 -26.94 5.20 -6.89
CA ALA A 12 -26.48 4.85 -8.24
C ALA A 12 -26.05 3.38 -8.38
N GLY A 13 -26.07 2.59 -7.29
CA GLY A 13 -25.71 1.17 -7.29
C GLY A 13 -24.25 0.87 -6.96
N ALA A 14 -23.50 1.80 -6.36
CA ALA A 14 -22.19 1.48 -5.82
C ALA A 14 -22.32 0.37 -4.77
N PHE A 15 -21.46 -0.64 -4.81
CA PHE A 15 -21.49 -1.75 -3.84
C PHE A 15 -20.73 -1.43 -2.54
N ALA A 16 -19.87 -0.41 -2.56
CA ALA A 16 -19.10 0.09 -1.42
C ALA A 16 -18.58 1.51 -1.72
N VAL A 17 -18.16 2.26 -0.69
CA VAL A 17 -17.52 3.57 -0.84
C VAL A 17 -16.25 3.70 -0.01
N VAL A 18 -15.24 4.37 -0.56
CA VAL A 18 -14.01 4.70 0.17
C VAL A 18 -14.17 6.07 0.84
N LEU A 19 -13.86 6.14 2.13
CA LEU A 19 -13.75 7.39 2.90
C LEU A 19 -12.27 7.68 3.14
N GLU A 20 -11.73 8.68 2.45
CA GLU A 20 -10.34 9.11 2.59
C GLU A 20 -10.23 10.41 3.37
N LYS A 21 -9.38 10.43 4.41
CA LYS A 21 -9.09 11.60 5.25
C LYS A 21 -10.36 12.30 5.78
N VAL A 22 -11.36 11.51 6.16
CA VAL A 22 -12.58 12.00 6.82
C VAL A 22 -12.37 11.98 8.33
N GLU A 23 -12.88 12.99 9.05
CA GLU A 23 -12.84 12.97 10.52
C GLU A 23 -13.56 11.72 11.05
N ALA A 24 -12.99 11.06 12.07
CA ALA A 24 -13.40 9.72 12.47
C ALA A 24 -14.87 9.63 12.92
N ASN A 25 -15.37 10.59 13.71
CA ASN A 25 -16.77 10.58 14.14
C ASN A 25 -17.71 10.85 12.96
N PHE A 26 -17.30 11.69 12.01
CA PHE A 26 -18.09 11.93 10.81
C PHE A 26 -18.07 10.73 9.84
N ALA A 27 -16.95 10.01 9.74
CA ALA A 27 -16.88 8.75 9.03
C ALA A 27 -17.84 7.72 9.65
N LYS A 28 -17.88 7.62 10.99
CA LYS A 28 -18.87 6.81 11.70
C LYS A 28 -20.30 7.16 11.32
N VAL A 29 -20.65 8.45 11.29
CA VAL A 29 -22.00 8.90 10.89
C VAL A 29 -22.33 8.42 9.47
N ILE A 30 -21.37 8.49 8.54
CA ILE A 30 -21.57 8.00 7.16
C ILE A 30 -21.76 6.48 7.17
N THR A 31 -20.89 5.73 7.85
CA THR A 31 -20.96 4.27 7.95
C THR A 31 -22.28 3.80 8.55
N ASP A 32 -22.73 4.40 9.65
CA ASP A 32 -24.02 4.07 10.29
C ASP A 32 -25.23 4.42 9.40
N THR A 33 -25.05 5.26 8.38
CA THR A 33 -26.14 5.76 7.53
C THR A 33 -26.32 4.98 6.24
N LEU A 34 -25.25 4.42 5.67
CA LEU A 34 -25.31 3.67 4.41
C LEU A 34 -25.64 2.20 4.67
N PHE A 35 -26.28 1.55 3.69
CA PHE A 35 -26.49 0.10 3.66
C PHE A 35 -25.31 -0.64 3.03
N ILE A 36 -24.51 0.06 2.22
CA ILE A 36 -23.30 -0.49 1.59
C ILE A 36 -22.05 -0.30 2.45
N PRO A 37 -21.07 -1.21 2.40
CA PRO A 37 -19.82 -1.08 3.14
C PRO A 37 -19.05 0.21 2.86
N THR A 38 -18.47 0.74 3.92
CA THR A 38 -17.52 1.85 3.90
C THR A 38 -16.10 1.34 4.12
N ILE A 39 -15.15 1.81 3.32
CA ILE A 39 -13.73 1.43 3.41
C ILE A 39 -12.91 2.68 3.80
N GLY A 40 -12.28 2.64 4.97
CA GLY A 40 -11.53 3.77 5.51
C GLY A 40 -10.07 3.79 5.06
N ILE A 41 -9.55 4.98 4.74
CA ILE A 41 -8.12 5.29 4.71
C ILE A 41 -7.89 6.64 5.39
N GLY A 42 -7.30 6.61 6.59
CA GLY A 42 -7.19 7.80 7.42
C GLY A 42 -8.54 8.37 7.87
N SER A 43 -9.57 7.53 7.97
CA SER A 43 -10.94 7.91 8.35
C SER A 43 -11.40 7.29 9.68
N GLY A 44 -10.45 6.90 10.52
CA GLY A 44 -10.73 6.29 11.82
C GLY A 44 -11.18 4.83 11.74
N PRO A 45 -11.46 4.22 12.91
CA PRO A 45 -11.71 2.78 13.03
C PRO A 45 -13.16 2.38 12.73
N PHE A 46 -14.04 3.33 12.45
CA PHE A 46 -15.49 3.09 12.40
C PHE A 46 -16.03 2.67 11.04
N CYS A 47 -15.20 2.69 9.97
CA CYS A 47 -15.57 2.11 8.69
C CYS A 47 -15.60 0.58 8.75
N ASP A 48 -16.41 -0.07 7.92
CA ASP A 48 -16.59 -1.53 7.87
C ASP A 48 -15.32 -2.28 7.42
N GLY A 49 -14.49 -1.61 6.63
CA GLY A 49 -13.18 -2.10 6.19
C GLY A 49 -12.13 -1.01 6.19
N GLN A 50 -10.88 -1.38 5.95
CA GLN A 50 -9.74 -0.47 5.91
C GLN A 50 -8.88 -0.76 4.69
N ILE A 51 -8.26 0.28 4.14
CA ILE A 51 -7.30 0.19 3.05
C ILE A 51 -6.09 1.08 3.32
N LEU A 52 -4.91 0.63 2.88
CA LEU A 52 -3.67 1.39 2.85
C LEU A 52 -2.93 1.08 1.54
N VAL A 53 -2.05 1.98 1.12
CA VAL A 53 -1.18 1.75 -0.04
C VAL A 53 -0.07 0.77 0.36
N VAL A 54 0.21 -0.22 -0.51
CA VAL A 54 1.19 -1.28 -0.23
C VAL A 54 2.59 -0.71 0.08
N ASN A 55 3.00 0.34 -0.63
CA ASN A 55 4.29 1.00 -0.43
C ASN A 55 4.42 1.63 0.97
N ASP A 56 3.32 2.16 1.51
CA ASP A 56 3.30 2.77 2.84
C ASP A 56 3.44 1.69 3.92
N ILE A 57 2.70 0.58 3.80
CA ILE A 57 2.77 -0.52 4.77
C ILE A 57 4.10 -1.27 4.70
N LEU A 58 4.71 -1.39 3.53
CA LEU A 58 6.01 -2.04 3.36
C LEU A 58 7.20 -1.12 3.70
N GLY A 59 6.97 0.17 3.92
CA GLY A 59 8.04 1.13 4.20
C GLY A 59 9.03 1.26 3.03
N MET A 60 8.53 1.35 1.79
CA MET A 60 9.37 1.44 0.59
C MET A 60 10.04 2.81 0.41
N PHE A 61 9.45 3.88 0.97
CA PHE A 61 9.93 5.25 0.83
C PHE A 61 9.93 5.98 2.17
N ASP A 62 10.84 6.94 2.35
CA ASP A 62 11.00 7.71 3.61
C ASP A 62 10.54 9.17 3.51
N GLU A 63 10.37 9.71 2.30
CA GLU A 63 10.10 11.14 2.10
C GLU A 63 8.69 11.55 2.55
N PHE A 64 7.75 10.60 2.55
CA PHE A 64 6.38 10.84 3.00
C PHE A 64 5.87 9.67 3.83
N LYS A 65 5.62 9.92 5.13
CA LYS A 65 4.98 8.96 6.04
C LYS A 65 3.61 9.50 6.45
N PRO A 66 2.52 9.09 5.78
CA PRO A 66 1.20 9.56 6.16
C PRO A 66 0.89 9.12 7.59
N ARG A 67 0.45 10.06 8.44
CA ARG A 67 0.16 9.78 9.87
C ARG A 67 -0.82 8.60 10.08
N PHE A 68 -1.71 8.36 9.13
CA PHE A 68 -2.71 7.30 9.20
C PHE A 68 -2.21 5.92 8.71
N ALA A 69 -1.04 5.85 8.09
CA ALA A 69 -0.47 4.60 7.62
C ALA A 69 0.57 4.07 8.62
N ARG A 70 0.31 2.88 9.18
CA ARG A 70 1.31 2.15 9.96
C ARG A 70 2.28 1.45 9.00
N GLN A 71 3.57 1.67 9.19
CA GLN A 71 4.60 0.86 8.52
C GLN A 71 4.74 -0.48 9.26
N TYR A 72 4.74 -1.57 8.51
CA TYR A 72 4.86 -2.94 9.02
C TYR A 72 6.23 -3.58 8.69
N ASP A 73 6.98 -3.01 7.75
CA ASP A 73 8.36 -3.45 7.42
C ASP A 73 9.19 -2.24 6.94
N ASP A 74 10.49 -2.45 6.77
CA ASP A 74 11.46 -1.49 6.21
C ASP A 74 12.03 -2.06 4.91
N PHE A 75 11.20 -2.09 3.87
CA PHE A 75 11.63 -2.55 2.55
C PHE A 75 12.67 -1.62 1.94
N LYS A 76 12.65 -0.33 2.27
CA LYS A 76 13.70 0.60 1.80
C LYS A 76 15.09 0.09 2.17
N SER A 77 15.32 -0.26 3.44
CA SER A 77 16.62 -0.77 3.87
C SER A 77 16.95 -2.11 3.23
N ARG A 78 15.97 -3.03 3.10
CA ARG A 78 16.16 -4.33 2.45
C ARG A 78 16.51 -4.19 0.97
N ILE A 79 15.83 -3.31 0.24
CA ILE A 79 16.09 -3.03 -1.17
C ILE A 79 17.49 -2.42 -1.32
N LYS A 80 17.85 -1.46 -0.46
CA LYS A 80 19.18 -0.83 -0.48
C LYS A 80 20.29 -1.85 -0.20
N ASP A 81 20.09 -2.73 0.78
CA ASP A 81 21.02 -3.81 1.08
C ASP A 81 21.18 -4.78 -0.11
N ALA A 82 20.06 -5.26 -0.68
CA ALA A 82 20.08 -6.17 -1.83
C ALA A 82 20.82 -5.55 -3.03
N ALA A 83 20.51 -4.29 -3.36
CA ALA A 83 21.17 -3.57 -4.45
C ALA A 83 22.67 -3.36 -4.17
N SER A 84 23.05 -3.09 -2.91
CA SER A 84 24.46 -2.92 -2.52
C SER A 84 25.25 -4.22 -2.63
N ARG A 85 24.66 -5.35 -2.20
CA ARG A 85 25.26 -6.68 -2.32
C ARG A 85 25.42 -7.08 -3.77
N PHE A 86 24.38 -6.93 -4.59
CA PHE A 86 24.46 -7.16 -6.03
C PHE A 86 25.58 -6.32 -6.68
N ALA A 87 25.62 -5.02 -6.39
CA ALA A 87 26.64 -4.14 -6.96
C ALA A 87 28.05 -4.47 -6.47
N LYS A 88 28.20 -5.03 -5.26
CA LYS A 88 29.47 -5.54 -4.76
C LYS A 88 29.88 -6.80 -5.52
N ASP A 89 28.96 -7.76 -5.67
CA ASP A 89 29.24 -9.02 -6.36
C ASP A 89 29.65 -8.78 -7.82
N VAL A 90 29.01 -7.85 -8.51
CA VAL A 90 29.42 -7.43 -9.87
C VAL A 90 30.82 -6.84 -9.90
N ARG A 91 31.15 -5.91 -8.98
CA ARG A 91 32.47 -5.26 -8.95
C ARG A 91 33.60 -6.22 -8.56
N GLU A 92 33.30 -7.22 -7.75
CA GLU A 92 34.25 -8.24 -7.31
C GLU A 92 34.31 -9.44 -8.27
N GLY A 93 33.53 -9.43 -9.36
CA GLY A 93 33.48 -10.55 -10.32
C GLY A 93 32.84 -11.82 -9.76
N LYS A 94 32.05 -11.70 -8.69
CA LYS A 94 31.28 -12.79 -8.07
C LYS A 94 29.90 -12.99 -8.69
N PHE A 95 29.43 -12.05 -9.50
CA PHE A 95 28.22 -12.19 -10.29
C PHE A 95 28.43 -11.66 -11.72
N PRO A 96 27.96 -12.39 -12.76
CA PRO A 96 27.39 -13.74 -12.68
C PRO A 96 28.47 -14.81 -12.47
N GLU A 97 28.11 -15.91 -11.80
CA GLU A 97 28.90 -17.14 -11.75
C GLU A 97 28.59 -18.05 -12.97
N GLU A 98 29.35 -19.15 -13.16
CA GLU A 98 29.08 -20.12 -14.22
C GLU A 98 27.67 -20.71 -14.15
N LYS A 99 27.17 -21.02 -12.95
CA LYS A 99 25.80 -21.55 -12.74
C LYS A 99 24.69 -20.56 -13.14
N GLU A 100 25.02 -19.27 -13.22
CA GLU A 100 24.11 -18.17 -13.59
C GLU A 100 24.28 -17.76 -15.06
N SER A 101 25.15 -18.46 -15.79
CA SER A 101 25.53 -18.14 -17.17
C SER A 101 25.21 -19.31 -18.10
N PHE A 102 24.73 -18.99 -19.31
CA PHE A 102 24.63 -19.97 -20.37
C PHE A 102 25.95 -20.00 -21.15
N PHE A 103 26.54 -21.18 -21.31
CA PHE A 103 27.69 -21.41 -22.18
C PHE A 103 27.28 -22.26 -23.37
N GLU A 104 28.03 -22.21 -24.47
CA GLU A 104 27.81 -23.13 -25.58
C GLU A 104 27.91 -24.58 -25.08
N GLU A 105 26.83 -25.35 -25.26
CA GLU A 105 26.90 -26.79 -25.11
C GLU A 105 27.78 -27.34 -26.24
N LYS A 106 28.89 -27.98 -25.88
CA LYS A 106 29.74 -28.66 -26.87
C LYS A 106 28.90 -29.74 -27.56
N ARG A 107 28.58 -29.50 -28.83
CA ARG A 107 28.09 -30.50 -29.78
C ARG A 107 29.10 -31.61 -29.99
#